data_AF-A0A2D4ST19-F1
#
_entry.id   AF-A0A2D4ST19-F1
#
_cell.length_a   1.000
_cell.length_b   1.000
_cell.length_c   1.000
_cell.angle_alpha   90.00
_cell.angle_beta   90.00
_cell.angle_gamma   90.00
#
_symmetry.space_group_name_H-M   'P 1'
#
loop_
_entity.id
_entity.type
_entity.pdbx_description
1 polymer ?
#
loop_
_entity_poly.entity_id
_entity_poly.type
_entity_poly.pdbx_seq_one_letter_code
_entity_poly.pdbx_strand_id
1 'polypeptide(L)'
;MQPIIPLEIAMMIDIPSMFFVGISTLIPSAITRGITRIHLVEGIRRIALPAGILGTLIGFMMMLINMSDPSAFAPAFRIAMLTSWYGVIVYAITSWILRNTNDYQLDGVVRPSVTGATILAAGSLFFLFSHLNLAFIDTTSMLFLILGLPLLTLQRNKYPLSYRIMRGGIASGLFGIIYGSVNLLNSMDDPAMIGPAMAIAIISSLYTNIIIIATATQIPVELSAKQMRWQYLFWGVNIGLLYTMAYVITSLF
;
A
#
# COMPACT_ATOMS: atom_id res chain seq x y z
N MET A 1 35.87 -1.32 -19.46
CA MET A 1 34.59 -1.14 -20.18
C MET A 1 33.71 -0.28 -19.29
N GLN A 2 33.20 0.85 -19.77
CA GLN A 2 32.22 1.61 -19.00
C GLN A 2 30.92 0.80 -18.94
N PRO A 3 30.24 0.74 -17.77
CA PRO A 3 29.01 -0.03 -17.64
C PRO A 3 27.93 0.53 -18.59
N ILE A 4 27.19 -0.38 -19.25
CA ILE A 4 26.12 -0.06 -20.22
C ILE A 4 25.00 0.77 -19.58
N ILE A 5 24.84 0.63 -18.26
CA ILE A 5 23.86 1.34 -17.46
C ILE A 5 24.62 2.13 -16.39
N PRO A 6 24.30 3.43 -16.19
CA PRO A 6 24.82 4.21 -15.07
C PRO A 6 24.60 3.49 -13.74
N LEU A 7 25.59 3.55 -12.84
CA LEU A 7 25.55 2.84 -11.56
C LEU A 7 24.31 3.21 -10.73
N GLU A 8 23.89 4.47 -10.83
CA GLU A 8 22.71 5.01 -10.17
C GLU A 8 21.43 4.29 -10.59
N ILE A 9 21.29 4.02 -11.90
CA ILE A 9 20.13 3.30 -12.44
C ILE A 9 20.20 1.82 -12.07
N ALA A 10 21.40 1.22 -12.10
CA ALA A 10 21.59 -0.17 -11.70
C ALA A 10 21.18 -0.42 -10.24
N MET A 11 21.43 0.53 -9.33
CA MET A 11 21.02 0.44 -7.93
C MET A 11 19.50 0.53 -7.73
N MET A 12 18.77 1.07 -8.70
CA MET A 12 17.31 1.16 -8.70
C MET A 12 16.63 -0.04 -9.36
N ILE A 13 17.39 -1.06 -9.80
CA ILE A 13 16.86 -2.29 -10.40
C ILE A 13 16.94 -3.42 -9.37
N ASP A 14 15.78 -3.78 -8.81
CA ASP A 14 15.58 -4.91 -7.92
C ASP A 14 14.49 -5.82 -8.52
N ILE A 15 14.94 -6.92 -9.09
CA ILE A 15 14.10 -7.88 -9.81
C ILE A 15 12.98 -8.42 -8.91
N PRO A 16 13.23 -8.89 -7.66
CA PRO A 16 12.18 -9.37 -6.77
C PRO A 16 11.06 -8.34 -6.54
N SER A 17 11.40 -7.09 -6.24
CA SER A 17 10.41 -6.02 -6.02
C SER A 17 9.64 -5.66 -7.29
N MET A 18 10.30 -5.67 -8.46
CA MET A 18 9.62 -5.47 -9.75
C MET A 18 8.59 -6.57 -10.02
N PHE A 19 8.97 -7.83 -9.82
CA PHE A 19 8.07 -8.97 -9.99
C PHE A 19 6.91 -8.92 -9.00
N PHE A 20 7.18 -8.58 -7.74
CA PHE A 20 6.14 -8.44 -6.72
C PHE A 20 5.09 -7.41 -7.15
N VAL A 21 5.49 -6.19 -7.54
CA VAL A 21 4.56 -5.13 -7.97
C VAL A 21 3.88 -5.49 -9.29
N GLY A 22 4.63 -6.04 -10.24
CA GLY A 22 4.09 -6.46 -11.54
C GLY A 22 3.00 -7.54 -11.40
N ILE A 23 3.27 -8.61 -10.65
CA ILE A 23 2.35 -9.73 -10.49
C ILE A 23 1.13 -9.33 -9.63
N SER A 24 1.35 -8.62 -8.53
CA SER A 24 0.28 -8.18 -7.63
C SER A 24 -0.68 -7.18 -8.30
N THR A 25 -0.24 -6.47 -9.33
CA THR A 25 -1.13 -5.60 -10.10
C THR A 25 -1.78 -6.34 -11.26
N LEU A 26 -1.01 -7.14 -12.00
CA LEU A 26 -1.45 -7.82 -13.22
C LEU A 26 -2.51 -8.89 -12.94
N ILE A 27 -2.23 -9.86 -12.05
CA ILE A 27 -3.12 -11.01 -11.82
C ILE A 27 -4.50 -10.57 -11.32
N PRO A 28 -4.60 -9.75 -10.25
CA PRO A 28 -5.89 -9.30 -9.76
C PRO A 28 -6.66 -8.49 -10.80
N SER A 29 -5.97 -7.69 -11.60
CA SER A 29 -6.59 -6.88 -12.64
C SER A 29 -7.12 -7.74 -13.78
N ALA A 30 -6.38 -8.76 -14.21
CA ALA A 30 -6.80 -9.68 -15.25
C ALA A 30 -8.03 -10.49 -14.82
N ILE A 31 -8.05 -10.98 -13.57
CA ILE A 31 -9.19 -11.72 -13.02
C ILE A 31 -10.42 -10.81 -12.88
N THR A 32 -10.20 -9.57 -12.44
CA THR A 32 -11.31 -8.66 -12.10
C THR A 32 -11.92 -7.99 -13.32
N ARG A 33 -11.07 -7.51 -14.24
CA ARG A 33 -11.45 -6.66 -15.37
C ARG A 33 -11.26 -7.33 -16.73
N GLY A 34 -10.76 -8.57 -16.76
CA GLY A 34 -10.44 -9.29 -17.98
C GLY A 34 -9.10 -8.86 -18.58
N ILE A 35 -8.79 -9.46 -19.73
CA ILE A 35 -7.52 -9.27 -20.44
C ILE A 35 -7.60 -8.25 -21.58
N THR A 36 -8.77 -7.63 -21.79
CA THR A 36 -8.93 -6.54 -22.76
C THR A 36 -8.02 -5.38 -22.36
N ARG A 37 -7.23 -4.87 -23.31
CA ARG A 37 -6.18 -3.85 -23.09
C ARG A 37 -6.63 -2.73 -22.15
N ILE A 38 -7.74 -2.06 -22.44
CA ILE A 38 -8.20 -0.89 -21.68
C ILE A 38 -8.61 -1.28 -20.26
N HIS A 39 -9.36 -2.37 -20.10
CA HIS A 39 -9.85 -2.83 -18.81
C HIS A 39 -8.71 -3.37 -17.92
N LEU A 40 -7.77 -4.11 -18.51
CA LEU A 40 -6.60 -4.61 -17.81
C LEU A 40 -5.73 -3.47 -17.31
N VAL A 41 -5.39 -2.51 -18.18
CA VAL A 41 -4.56 -1.35 -17.83
C VAL A 41 -5.25 -0.49 -16.76
N GLU A 42 -6.57 -0.29 -16.84
CA GLU A 42 -7.33 0.43 -15.81
C GLU A 42 -7.35 -0.32 -14.47
N GLY A 43 -7.39 -1.65 -14.49
CA GLY A 43 -7.23 -2.46 -13.29
C GLY A 43 -5.85 -2.27 -12.66
N ILE A 44 -4.80 -2.41 -13.47
CA ILE A 44 -3.40 -2.28 -13.02
C ILE A 44 -3.20 -0.89 -12.42
N ARG A 45 -3.64 0.17 -13.10
CA ARG A 45 -3.52 1.55 -12.63
C ARG A 45 -4.14 1.77 -11.24
N ARG A 46 -5.26 1.11 -10.94
CA ARG A 46 -5.97 1.26 -9.65
C ARG A 46 -5.30 0.54 -8.48
N ILE A 47 -4.56 -0.52 -8.78
CA ILE A 47 -3.89 -1.37 -7.79
C ILE A 47 -2.41 -1.01 -7.66
N ALA A 48 -1.81 -0.35 -8.66
CA ALA A 48 -0.38 -0.03 -8.72
C ALA A 48 0.17 0.63 -7.45
N LEU A 49 -0.48 1.72 -7.01
CA LEU A 49 -0.02 2.44 -5.82
C LEU A 49 -0.25 1.63 -4.53
N PRO A 50 -1.43 1.03 -4.28
CA PRO A 50 -1.63 0.13 -3.14
C PRO A 50 -0.69 -1.09 -3.12
N ALA A 51 -0.38 -1.68 -4.28
CA ALA A 51 0.56 -2.80 -4.39
C ALA A 51 1.98 -2.37 -4.01
N GLY A 52 2.43 -1.20 -4.47
CA GLY A 52 3.69 -0.62 -4.05
C GLY A 52 3.75 -0.44 -2.53
N ILE A 53 2.74 0.21 -1.95
CA ILE A 53 2.63 0.40 -0.49
C ILE A 53 2.61 -0.93 0.26
N LEU A 54 1.98 -1.98 -0.30
CA LEU A 54 1.95 -3.30 0.34
C LEU A 54 3.36 -3.87 0.50
N GLY A 55 4.15 -3.84 -0.57
CA GLY A 55 5.54 -4.30 -0.54
C GLY A 55 6.40 -3.45 0.39
N THR A 56 6.14 -2.15 0.41
CA THR A 56 6.79 -1.21 1.32
C THR A 56 6.56 -1.60 2.77
N LEU A 57 5.29 -1.75 3.18
CA LEU A 57 4.92 -2.09 4.55
C LEU A 57 5.45 -3.47 4.96
N ILE A 58 5.45 -4.46 4.06
CA ILE A 58 6.07 -5.78 4.31
C ILE A 58 7.58 -5.64 4.54
N GLY A 59 8.29 -4.86 3.72
CA GLY A 59 9.73 -4.62 3.91
C GLY A 59 10.04 -3.96 5.26
N PHE A 60 9.18 -3.04 5.70
CA PHE A 60 9.28 -2.44 7.03
C PHE A 60 9.05 -3.43 8.17
N MET A 61 8.10 -4.35 8.01
CA MET A 61 7.89 -5.39 9.01
C MET A 61 9.11 -6.31 9.14
N MET A 62 9.71 -6.70 8.02
CA MET A 62 10.95 -7.50 8.02
C MET A 62 12.10 -6.75 8.70
N MET A 63 12.15 -5.42 8.53
CA MET A 63 13.11 -4.57 9.21
C MET A 63 12.85 -4.53 10.73
N LEU A 64 11.60 -4.37 11.16
CA LEU A 64 11.23 -4.36 12.59
C LEU A 64 11.58 -5.67 13.31
N ILE A 65 11.37 -6.81 12.64
CA ILE A 65 11.68 -8.13 13.21
C ILE A 65 13.18 -8.33 13.40
N ASN A 66 14.00 -7.73 12.52
CA ASN A 66 15.45 -7.90 12.51
C ASN A 66 16.20 -6.65 13.03
N MET A 67 15.57 -5.79 13.85
CA MET A 67 16.19 -4.55 14.35
C MET A 67 17.44 -4.77 15.21
N SER A 68 17.63 -5.98 15.75
CA SER A 68 18.84 -6.35 16.49
C SER A 68 20.08 -6.45 15.61
N ASP A 69 19.93 -6.54 14.27
CA ASP A 69 21.03 -6.59 13.31
C ASP A 69 21.06 -5.32 12.44
N PRO A 70 21.97 -4.35 12.73
CA PRO A 70 22.11 -3.12 11.96
C PRO A 70 22.46 -3.35 10.48
N SER A 71 23.10 -4.49 10.15
CA SER A 71 23.52 -4.79 8.77
C SER A 71 22.34 -5.16 7.87
N ALA A 72 21.26 -5.71 8.45
CA ALA A 72 20.04 -6.11 7.75
C ALA A 72 19.08 -4.94 7.48
N PHE A 73 19.26 -3.80 8.16
CA PHE A 73 18.40 -2.63 8.06
C PHE A 73 18.38 -2.02 6.64
N ALA A 74 19.54 -1.66 6.11
CA ALA A 74 19.64 -0.95 4.84
C ALA A 74 19.13 -1.76 3.63
N PRO A 75 19.40 -3.08 3.53
CA PRO A 75 18.78 -3.93 2.50
C PRO A 75 17.25 -3.98 2.60
N ALA A 76 16.68 -4.14 3.80
CA ALA A 76 15.24 -4.20 3.98
C ALA A 76 14.56 -2.87 3.63
N PHE A 77 15.17 -1.75 4.05
CA PHE A 77 14.69 -0.41 3.72
C PHE A 77 14.74 -0.13 2.21
N ARG A 78 15.79 -0.59 1.52
CA ARG A 78 15.89 -0.48 0.04
C ARG A 78 14.73 -1.20 -0.64
N ILE A 79 14.44 -2.44 -0.26
CA ILE A 79 13.33 -3.22 -0.83
C ILE A 79 11.99 -2.49 -0.58
N ALA A 80 11.80 -1.95 0.63
CA ALA A 80 10.59 -1.20 0.96
C ALA A 80 10.41 0.06 0.07
N MET A 81 11.49 0.82 -0.17
CA MET A 81 11.46 1.98 -1.06
C MET A 81 11.23 1.60 -2.52
N LEU A 82 11.93 0.57 -3.00
CA LEU A 82 11.87 0.16 -4.41
C LEU A 82 10.50 -0.37 -4.80
N THR A 83 9.83 -1.14 -3.93
CA THR A 83 8.44 -1.55 -4.16
C THR A 83 7.49 -0.35 -4.31
N SER A 84 7.64 0.68 -3.47
CA SER A 84 6.86 1.92 -3.61
C SER A 84 7.15 2.64 -4.92
N TRP A 85 8.44 2.74 -5.27
CA TRP A 85 8.91 3.35 -6.50
C TRP A 85 8.34 2.66 -7.75
N TYR A 86 8.39 1.33 -7.80
CA TYR A 86 7.79 0.57 -8.89
C TYR A 86 6.27 0.73 -8.95
N GLY A 87 5.59 0.81 -7.80
CA GLY A 87 4.16 1.10 -7.75
C GLY A 87 3.81 2.43 -8.42
N VAL A 88 4.61 3.48 -8.15
CA VAL A 88 4.46 4.81 -8.79
C VAL A 88 4.78 4.76 -10.28
N ILE A 89 5.84 4.06 -10.70
CA ILE A 89 6.19 3.90 -12.12
C ILE A 89 5.05 3.20 -12.86
N VAL A 90 4.58 2.06 -12.35
CA VAL A 90 3.49 1.29 -12.97
C VAL A 90 2.23 2.16 -13.06
N TYR A 91 1.91 2.92 -12.00
CA TYR A 91 0.81 3.87 -12.03
C TYR A 91 1.00 4.94 -13.12
N ALA A 92 2.18 5.53 -13.23
CA ALA A 92 2.45 6.62 -14.17
C ALA A 92 2.36 6.13 -15.62
N ILE A 93 2.98 4.99 -15.92
CA ILE A 93 2.96 4.36 -17.24
C ILE A 93 1.52 4.00 -17.63
N THR A 94 0.78 3.32 -16.76
CA THR A 94 -0.61 2.93 -17.06
C THR A 94 -1.53 4.13 -17.19
N SER A 95 -1.34 5.18 -16.39
CA SER A 95 -2.07 6.45 -16.52
C SER A 95 -1.79 7.12 -17.86
N TRP A 96 -0.53 7.15 -18.30
CA TRP A 96 -0.15 7.68 -19.59
C TRP A 96 -0.80 6.89 -20.74
N ILE A 97 -0.72 5.56 -20.70
CA ILE A 97 -1.33 4.68 -21.72
C ILE A 97 -2.85 4.94 -21.86
N LEU A 98 -3.57 5.08 -20.75
CA LEU A 98 -5.02 5.30 -20.78
C LEU A 98 -5.38 6.68 -21.32
N ARG A 99 -4.63 7.73 -20.96
CA ARG A 99 -4.85 9.09 -21.46
C ARG A 99 -4.62 9.21 -22.97
N ASN A 100 -3.71 8.40 -23.51
CA ASN A 100 -3.35 8.39 -24.93
C ASN A 100 -4.19 7.42 -25.79
N THR A 101 -5.25 6.83 -25.24
CA THR A 101 -6.14 5.91 -25.98
C THR A 101 -7.43 6.64 -26.36
N ASN A 102 -7.69 6.81 -27.67
CA ASN A 102 -8.86 7.55 -28.19
C ASN A 102 -10.21 6.90 -27.82
N ASP A 103 -10.22 5.60 -27.60
CA ASP A 103 -11.39 4.83 -27.13
C ASP A 103 -11.44 4.72 -25.60
N TYR A 104 -10.97 5.74 -24.85
CA TYR A 104 -11.16 5.78 -23.40
C TYR A 104 -12.64 6.05 -23.02
N GLN A 105 -13.56 5.37 -23.69
CA GLN A 105 -14.92 5.17 -23.27
C GLN A 105 -14.99 3.76 -22.70
N LEU A 106 -15.04 3.67 -21.37
CA LEU A 106 -15.32 2.43 -20.68
C LEU A 106 -16.82 2.17 -20.86
N ASP A 107 -17.22 1.76 -22.06
CA ASP A 107 -18.62 1.53 -22.44
C ASP A 107 -19.27 0.57 -21.45
N GLY A 108 -20.19 1.11 -20.64
CA GLY A 108 -21.37 0.49 -20.03
C GLY A 108 -21.25 -0.78 -19.16
N VAL A 109 -20.17 -1.56 -19.20
CA VAL A 109 -20.17 -2.92 -18.60
C VAL A 109 -18.80 -3.31 -18.02
N VAL A 110 -18.01 -2.38 -17.49
CA VAL A 110 -17.03 -2.81 -16.47
C VAL A 110 -17.76 -2.95 -15.15
N ARG A 111 -18.43 -4.10 -14.99
CA ARG A 111 -19.05 -4.44 -13.71
C ARG A 111 -17.98 -4.33 -12.63
N PRO A 112 -18.24 -3.63 -11.50
CA PRO A 112 -17.36 -3.65 -10.36
C PRO A 112 -17.21 -5.10 -9.90
N SER A 113 -16.12 -5.72 -10.34
CA SER A 113 -15.82 -7.10 -10.02
C SER A 113 -14.99 -7.15 -8.75
N VAL A 114 -15.30 -8.15 -7.95
CA VAL A 114 -14.86 -8.27 -6.56
C VAL A 114 -13.71 -9.26 -6.45
N THR A 115 -13.54 -10.15 -7.42
CA THR A 115 -12.84 -11.43 -7.21
C THR A 115 -11.33 -11.27 -7.10
N GLY A 116 -10.66 -10.66 -8.08
CA GLY A 116 -9.19 -10.66 -8.13
C GLY A 116 -8.53 -9.80 -7.05
N ALA A 117 -9.01 -8.57 -6.87
CA ALA A 117 -8.43 -7.66 -5.87
C ALA A 117 -8.73 -8.13 -4.43
N THR A 118 -9.88 -8.76 -4.20
CA THR A 118 -10.18 -9.39 -2.90
C THR A 118 -9.33 -10.63 -2.67
N ILE A 119 -9.00 -11.41 -3.71
CA ILE A 119 -8.05 -12.53 -3.59
C ILE A 119 -6.65 -12.01 -3.20
N LEU A 120 -6.17 -10.92 -3.80
CA LEU A 120 -4.90 -10.34 -3.37
C LEU A 120 -4.96 -9.87 -1.92
N ALA A 121 -6.04 -9.19 -1.52
CA ALA A 121 -6.24 -8.76 -0.15
C ALA A 121 -6.28 -9.96 0.82
N ALA A 122 -7.02 -11.02 0.48
CA ALA A 122 -7.12 -12.25 1.27
C ALA A 122 -5.79 -13.02 1.32
N GLY A 123 -5.06 -13.10 0.21
CA GLY A 123 -3.73 -13.70 0.14
C GLY A 123 -2.71 -12.92 0.96
N SER A 124 -2.80 -11.58 0.96
CA SER A 124 -2.00 -10.72 1.82
C SER A 124 -2.30 -11.00 3.29
N LEU A 125 -3.58 -11.07 3.67
CA LEU A 125 -3.99 -11.44 5.03
C LEU A 125 -3.49 -12.85 5.42
N PHE A 126 -3.65 -13.84 4.53
CA PHE A 126 -3.19 -15.20 4.76
C PHE A 126 -1.67 -15.27 4.98
N PHE A 127 -0.89 -14.55 4.16
CA PHE A 127 0.55 -14.45 4.33
C PHE A 127 0.90 -13.86 5.70
N LEU A 128 0.22 -12.79 6.12
CA LEU A 128 0.39 -12.19 7.44
C LEU A 128 0.09 -13.17 8.58
N PHE A 129 -1.03 -13.90 8.51
CA PHE A 129 -1.38 -14.87 9.55
C PHE A 129 -0.46 -16.09 9.60
N SER A 130 0.07 -16.54 8.46
CA SER A 130 0.88 -17.76 8.37
C SER A 130 2.35 -17.56 8.73
N HIS A 131 2.94 -16.42 8.42
CA HIS A 131 4.38 -16.20 8.59
C HIS A 131 4.73 -15.32 9.80
N LEU A 132 3.77 -14.56 10.34
CA LEU A 132 4.09 -13.46 11.26
C LEU A 132 3.43 -13.58 12.66
N ASN A 133 2.70 -14.65 12.96
CA ASN A 133 2.07 -14.93 14.26
C ASN A 133 1.05 -13.86 14.75
N LEU A 134 0.44 -14.08 15.93
CA LEU A 134 -0.52 -13.18 16.60
C LEU A 134 0.05 -11.79 16.95
N ALA A 135 1.36 -11.56 16.79
CA ALA A 135 2.01 -10.27 17.02
C ALA A 135 1.42 -9.14 16.13
N PHE A 136 0.70 -9.51 15.07
CA PHE A 136 0.07 -8.61 14.13
C PHE A 136 -1.46 -8.59 14.23
N ILE A 137 -2.05 -9.11 15.30
CA ILE A 137 -3.40 -8.75 15.75
C ILE A 137 -3.22 -7.72 16.87
N ASP A 138 -2.77 -6.51 16.50
CA ASP A 138 -2.66 -5.43 17.45
C ASP A 138 -4.06 -4.88 17.74
N THR A 139 -4.50 -5.05 18.98
CA THR A 139 -5.83 -4.62 19.42
C THR A 139 -6.03 -3.13 19.18
N THR A 140 -4.98 -2.32 19.36
CA THR A 140 -5.03 -0.88 19.17
C THR A 140 -5.27 -0.50 17.71
N SER A 141 -4.53 -1.11 16.78
CA SER A 141 -4.69 -0.92 15.33
C SER A 141 -6.07 -1.37 14.84
N MET A 142 -6.61 -2.47 15.38
CA MET A 142 -7.97 -2.93 15.07
C MET A 142 -9.03 -1.96 15.56
N LEU A 143 -8.85 -1.38 16.75
CA LEU A 143 -9.76 -0.35 17.28
C LEU A 143 -9.82 0.87 16.35
N PHE A 144 -8.69 1.35 15.84
CA PHE A 144 -8.72 2.44 14.87
C PHE A 144 -9.50 2.08 13.60
N LEU A 145 -9.31 0.87 13.08
CA LEU A 145 -10.06 0.39 11.92
C LEU A 145 -11.58 0.38 12.19
N ILE A 146 -12.00 -0.05 13.38
CA ILE A 146 -13.40 -0.04 13.83
C ILE A 146 -13.93 1.40 14.02
N LEU A 147 -13.12 2.31 14.56
CA LEU A 147 -13.46 3.73 14.71
C LEU A 147 -13.61 4.45 13.35
N GLY A 148 -13.08 3.87 12.27
CA GLY A 148 -13.36 4.31 10.90
C GLY A 148 -14.75 3.94 10.38
N LEU A 149 -15.45 2.99 11.01
CA LEU A 149 -16.78 2.54 10.56
C LEU A 149 -17.87 3.63 10.65
N PRO A 150 -17.93 4.48 11.70
CA PRO A 150 -18.80 5.65 11.72
C PRO A 150 -18.56 6.64 10.56
N LEU A 151 -17.34 6.74 10.03
CA LEU A 151 -17.06 7.58 8.86
C LEU A 151 -17.71 7.04 7.58
N LEU A 152 -18.10 5.76 7.57
CA LEU A 152 -18.89 5.15 6.51
C LEU A 152 -20.33 5.67 6.54
N THR A 153 -20.91 5.88 7.72
CA THR A 153 -22.32 6.29 7.90
C THR A 153 -22.53 7.79 7.73
N LEU A 154 -21.52 8.62 8.02
CA LEU A 154 -21.54 10.07 7.81
C LEU A 154 -21.52 10.48 6.32
N GLN A 155 -21.19 9.56 5.41
CA GLN A 155 -21.23 9.80 3.98
C GLN A 155 -22.65 9.57 3.46
N ARG A 156 -23.35 10.66 3.08
CA ARG A 156 -24.64 10.62 2.38
C ARG A 156 -24.66 9.52 1.32
N ASN A 157 -25.81 8.88 1.11
CA ASN A 157 -26.07 7.71 0.25
C ASN A 157 -25.77 7.89 -1.27
N LYS A 158 -24.95 8.88 -1.63
CA LYS A 158 -24.56 9.26 -3.00
C LYS A 158 -23.36 8.46 -3.54
N TYR A 159 -22.60 7.79 -2.67
CA TYR A 159 -21.42 7.00 -3.07
C TYR A 159 -21.63 5.51 -2.82
N PRO A 160 -21.09 4.63 -3.67
CA PRO A 160 -21.16 3.19 -3.48
C PRO A 160 -20.41 2.75 -2.22
N LEU A 161 -20.83 1.60 -1.66
CA LEU A 161 -20.27 1.07 -0.43
C LEU A 161 -18.74 0.87 -0.49
N SER A 162 -18.21 0.37 -1.62
CA SER A 162 -16.77 0.16 -1.82
C SER A 162 -15.96 1.45 -1.65
N TYR A 163 -16.41 2.56 -2.23
CA TYR A 163 -15.76 3.87 -2.08
C TYR A 163 -15.85 4.39 -0.64
N ARG A 164 -17.00 4.20 0.02
CA ARG A 164 -17.19 4.58 1.43
C ARG A 164 -16.21 3.82 2.32
N ILE A 165 -16.16 2.48 2.17
CA ILE A 165 -15.26 1.58 2.91
C ILE A 165 -13.81 2.00 2.72
N MET A 166 -13.38 2.19 1.47
CA MET A 166 -12.01 2.64 1.18
C MET A 166 -11.68 3.95 1.89
N ARG A 167 -12.56 4.94 1.80
CA ARG A 167 -12.33 6.26 2.41
C ARG A 167 -12.35 6.20 3.94
N GLY A 168 -13.27 5.45 4.52
CA GLY A 168 -13.33 5.23 5.97
C GLY A 168 -12.08 4.51 6.48
N GLY A 169 -11.65 3.47 5.76
CA GLY A 169 -10.40 2.74 6.03
C GLY A 169 -9.16 3.64 5.94
N ILE A 170 -9.06 4.47 4.90
CA ILE A 170 -7.96 5.44 4.80
C ILE A 170 -7.95 6.39 6.00
N ALA A 171 -9.11 6.96 6.36
CA ALA A 171 -9.19 7.88 7.48
C ALA A 171 -8.80 7.21 8.82
N SER A 172 -9.31 6.01 9.11
CA SER A 172 -8.90 5.28 10.32
C SER A 172 -7.43 4.90 10.33
N GLY A 173 -6.91 4.43 9.19
CA GLY A 173 -5.48 4.13 9.03
C GLY A 173 -4.59 5.32 9.34
N LEU A 174 -4.96 6.50 8.83
CA LEU A 174 -4.22 7.74 9.09
C LEU A 174 -4.24 8.10 10.59
N PHE A 175 -5.33 7.86 11.31
CA PHE A 175 -5.35 8.02 12.78
C PHE A 175 -4.39 7.04 13.47
N GLY A 176 -4.39 5.77 13.06
CA GLY A 176 -3.47 4.77 13.60
C GLY A 176 -2.00 5.09 13.32
N ILE A 177 -1.69 5.61 12.13
CA ILE A 177 -0.34 6.10 11.79
C ILE A 177 0.08 7.25 12.71
N ILE A 178 -0.80 8.24 12.92
CA ILE A 178 -0.50 9.37 13.81
C ILE A 178 -0.28 8.88 15.24
N TYR A 179 -1.19 8.04 15.75
CA TYR A 179 -1.09 7.50 17.10
C TYR A 179 0.20 6.70 17.31
N GLY A 180 0.51 5.78 16.39
CA GLY A 180 1.74 4.99 16.46
C GLY A 180 3.01 5.85 16.33
N SER A 181 2.97 6.91 15.51
CA SER A 181 4.08 7.87 15.41
C SER A 181 4.30 8.62 16.72
N VAL A 182 3.21 9.08 17.37
CA VAL A 182 3.30 9.72 18.69
C VAL A 182 3.81 8.75 19.75
N ASN A 183 3.34 7.50 19.73
CA ASN A 183 3.78 6.48 20.67
C ASN A 183 5.28 6.17 20.51
N LEU A 184 5.77 6.12 19.27
CA LEU A 184 7.20 6.00 19.00
C LEU A 184 7.98 7.19 19.58
N LEU A 185 7.53 8.42 19.35
CA LEU A 185 8.21 9.61 19.86
C LEU A 185 8.29 9.61 21.39
N ASN A 186 7.26 9.12 22.07
CA ASN A 186 7.23 8.97 23.52
C ASN A 186 8.13 7.83 24.03
N SER A 187 8.50 6.88 23.17
CA SER A 187 9.32 5.71 23.51
C SER A 187 10.78 5.90 23.10
N MET A 188 11.19 7.10 22.69
CA MET A 188 12.55 7.36 22.21
C MET A 188 13.63 7.22 23.29
N ASP A 189 13.25 7.26 24.56
CA ASP A 189 14.18 7.08 25.68
C ASP A 189 14.66 5.64 25.83
N ASP A 190 13.94 4.66 25.26
CA ASP A 190 14.29 3.23 25.29
C ASP A 190 14.31 2.63 23.87
N PRO A 191 15.49 2.37 23.30
CA PRO A 191 15.64 1.77 21.98
C PRO A 191 14.90 0.43 21.80
N ALA A 192 14.71 -0.34 22.87
CA ALA A 192 14.01 -1.62 22.79
C ALA A 192 12.50 -1.45 22.52
N MET A 193 11.93 -0.31 22.90
CA MET A 193 10.49 -0.03 22.78
C MET A 193 10.10 0.57 21.43
N ILE A 194 11.07 1.01 20.63
CA ILE A 194 10.86 1.68 19.34
C ILE A 194 10.18 0.75 18.32
N GLY A 195 10.62 -0.51 18.23
CA GLY A 195 10.03 -1.49 17.33
C GLY A 195 8.54 -1.75 17.62
N PRO A 196 8.17 -2.14 18.86
CA PRO A 196 6.78 -2.31 19.28
C PRO A 196 5.93 -1.04 19.13
N ALA A 197 6.45 0.13 19.51
CA ALA A 197 5.71 1.39 19.42
C ALA A 197 5.39 1.76 17.96
N MET A 198 6.33 1.50 17.05
CA MET A 198 6.17 1.80 15.63
C MET A 198 5.31 0.79 14.89
N ALA A 199 5.24 -0.45 15.38
CA ALA A 199 4.41 -1.50 14.79
C ALA A 199 2.94 -1.03 14.66
N ILE A 200 2.41 -0.28 15.62
CA ILE A 200 1.03 0.24 15.57
C ILE A 200 0.78 1.08 14.31
N ALA A 201 1.73 1.97 13.95
CA ALA A 201 1.59 2.82 12.77
C ALA A 201 1.65 1.99 11.47
N ILE A 202 2.61 1.07 11.38
CA ILE A 202 2.81 0.21 10.20
C ILE A 202 1.63 -0.74 10.02
N ILE A 203 1.14 -1.36 11.09
CA ILE A 203 0.03 -2.33 11.07
C ILE A 203 -1.28 -1.62 10.72
N SER A 204 -1.54 -0.45 11.32
CA SER A 204 -2.70 0.36 10.96
C SER A 204 -2.70 0.76 9.48
N SER A 205 -1.51 1.12 8.96
CA SER A 205 -1.34 1.38 7.54
C SER A 205 -1.55 0.13 6.68
N LEU A 206 -1.03 -1.02 7.11
CA LEU A 206 -1.13 -2.28 6.38
C LEU A 206 -2.58 -2.73 6.23
N TYR A 207 -3.36 -2.72 7.31
CA TYR A 207 -4.78 -3.06 7.25
C TYR A 207 -5.55 -2.13 6.32
N THR A 208 -5.23 -0.85 6.38
CA THR A 208 -5.81 0.16 5.51
C THR A 208 -5.47 -0.10 4.05
N ASN A 209 -4.22 -0.44 3.76
CA ASN A 209 -3.77 -0.75 2.42
C ASN A 209 -4.46 -2.00 1.86
N ILE A 210 -4.68 -3.03 2.69
CA ILE A 210 -5.45 -4.23 2.33
C ILE A 210 -6.90 -3.87 1.99
N ILE A 211 -7.53 -2.97 2.75
CA ILE A 211 -8.88 -2.44 2.42
C ILE A 211 -8.86 -1.72 1.08
N ILE A 212 -7.86 -0.87 0.83
CA ILE A 212 -7.73 -0.16 -0.46
C ILE A 212 -7.60 -1.17 -1.59
N ILE A 213 -6.73 -2.17 -1.48
CA ILE A 213 -6.57 -3.22 -2.48
C ILE A 213 -7.91 -3.92 -2.73
N ALA A 214 -8.58 -4.39 -1.68
CA ALA A 214 -9.84 -5.12 -1.79
C ALA A 214 -10.91 -4.30 -2.54
N THR A 215 -10.97 -2.99 -2.30
CA THR A 215 -12.02 -2.10 -2.81
C THR A 215 -11.67 -1.37 -4.11
N ALA A 216 -10.38 -1.23 -4.45
CA ALA A 216 -9.91 -0.34 -5.51
C ALA A 216 -10.51 -0.63 -6.89
N THR A 217 -10.76 -1.90 -7.19
CA THR A 217 -11.35 -2.31 -8.47
C THR A 217 -12.86 -2.24 -8.50
N GLN A 218 -13.51 -2.25 -7.33
CA GLN A 218 -14.96 -2.22 -7.15
C GLN A 218 -15.54 -0.80 -7.24
N ILE A 219 -14.68 0.22 -7.27
CA ILE A 219 -15.11 1.62 -7.34
C ILE A 219 -15.41 1.97 -8.79
N PRO A 220 -16.59 2.55 -9.07
CA PRO A 220 -16.96 3.00 -10.41
C PRO A 220 -15.94 3.97 -11.01
N VAL A 221 -15.86 4.00 -12.34
CA VAL A 221 -14.83 4.76 -13.05
C VAL A 221 -15.01 6.26 -12.89
N GLU A 222 -16.24 6.70 -12.75
CA GLU A 222 -16.64 8.10 -12.50
C GLU A 222 -16.03 8.63 -11.19
N LEU A 223 -15.73 7.75 -10.24
CA LEU A 223 -15.10 8.09 -8.96
C LEU A 223 -13.59 7.87 -8.97
N SER A 224 -12.99 7.45 -10.09
CA SER A 224 -11.57 7.10 -10.16
C SER A 224 -10.64 8.24 -9.78
N ALA A 225 -10.91 9.48 -10.23
CA ALA A 225 -10.10 10.64 -9.86
C ALA A 225 -10.14 10.91 -8.34
N LYS A 226 -11.33 10.79 -7.72
CA LYS A 226 -11.49 10.94 -6.27
C LYS A 226 -10.78 9.81 -5.52
N GLN A 227 -10.93 8.59 -5.99
CA GLN A 227 -10.24 7.42 -5.44
C GLN A 227 -8.73 7.62 -5.46
N MET A 228 -8.15 7.99 -6.60
CA MET A 228 -6.72 8.22 -6.73
C MET A 228 -6.23 9.32 -5.80
N ARG A 229 -7.00 10.41 -5.63
CA ARG A 229 -6.63 11.48 -4.69
C ARG A 229 -6.46 10.98 -3.26
N TRP A 230 -7.35 10.09 -2.80
CA TRP A 230 -7.23 9.46 -1.48
C TRP A 230 -6.04 8.50 -1.40
N GLN A 231 -5.80 7.71 -2.45
CA GLN A 231 -4.64 6.81 -2.49
C GLN A 231 -3.31 7.58 -2.50
N TYR A 232 -3.24 8.72 -3.18
CA TYR A 232 -2.06 9.59 -3.16
C TYR A 232 -1.79 10.21 -1.81
N LEU A 233 -2.84 10.70 -1.13
CA LEU A 233 -2.71 11.20 0.23
C LEU A 233 -2.16 10.10 1.15
N PHE A 234 -2.76 8.91 1.08
CA PHE A 234 -2.35 7.77 1.88
C PHE A 234 -0.91 7.32 1.57
N TRP A 235 -0.52 7.30 0.29
CA TRP A 235 0.83 7.04 -0.15
C TRP A 235 1.82 8.07 0.41
N GLY A 236 1.54 9.36 0.26
CA GLY A 236 2.43 10.43 0.73
C GLY A 236 2.65 10.38 2.24
N VAL A 237 1.60 10.12 3.02
CA VAL A 237 1.72 9.94 4.48
C VAL A 237 2.54 8.70 4.81
N ASN A 238 2.34 7.60 4.08
CA ASN A 238 3.17 6.42 4.25
C ASN A 238 4.63 6.74 4.00
N ILE A 239 5.00 7.32 2.85
CA ILE A 239 6.38 7.73 2.56
C ILE A 239 6.96 8.60 3.69
N GLY A 240 6.19 9.58 4.19
CA GLY A 240 6.59 10.39 5.34
C GLY A 240 6.91 9.55 6.58
N LEU A 241 6.04 8.61 6.94
CA LEU A 241 6.28 7.66 8.03
C LEU A 241 7.60 6.90 7.85
N LEU A 242 7.90 6.46 6.63
CA LEU A 242 9.12 5.70 6.31
C LEU A 242 10.38 6.53 6.53
N TYR A 243 10.37 7.78 6.09
CA TYR A 243 11.50 8.69 6.31
C TYR A 243 11.69 8.99 7.79
N THR A 244 10.61 9.25 8.53
CA THR A 244 10.67 9.45 9.98
C THR A 244 11.25 8.21 10.68
N MET A 245 10.80 7.01 10.29
CA MET A 245 11.33 5.76 10.82
C MET A 245 12.82 5.59 10.55
N ALA A 246 13.24 5.78 9.30
CA ALA A 246 14.64 5.63 8.96
C ALA A 246 15.52 6.62 9.71
N TYR A 247 15.07 7.86 9.84
CA TYR A 247 15.76 8.87 10.61
C TYR A 247 15.88 8.49 12.09
N VAL A 248 14.78 8.07 12.71
CA VAL A 248 14.80 7.65 14.12
C VAL A 248 15.73 6.46 14.32
N ILE A 249 15.62 5.43 13.48
CA ILE A 249 16.42 4.22 13.64
C ILE A 249 17.92 4.51 13.42
N THR A 250 18.26 5.32 12.42
CA THR A 250 19.66 5.73 12.19
C THR A 250 20.21 6.64 13.28
N SER A 251 19.36 7.39 14.00
CA SER A 251 19.80 8.20 15.15
C SER A 251 20.11 7.40 16.42
N LEU A 252 19.77 6.11 16.45
CA LEU A 252 20.01 5.20 17.58
C LEU A 252 21.36 4.47 17.48
N PHE A 253 22.03 4.55 16.33
CA PHE A 253 23.32 3.92 16.03
C PHE A 253 24.40 4.99 15.79
#